data_AF-A0A7L3GFJ2-F1
#
_entry.id   AF-A0A7L3GFJ2-F1
#
_cell.length_a   1.000
_cell.length_b   1.000
_cell.length_c   1.000
_cell.angle_alpha   90.00
_cell.angle_beta   90.00
_cell.angle_gamma   90.00
#
_symmetry.space_group_name_H-M   'P 1'
#
loop_
_entity.id
_entity.type
_entity.pdbx_description
1 polymer ?
#
loop_
_entity_poly.entity_id
_entity_poly.type
_entity_poly.pdbx_seq_one_letter_code
_entity_poly.pdbx_strand_id
1 'polypeptide(L)'
;KMGNAESNAYRNHLSRFLPEEQSDIDGVFDTLSGSSGSAGAKNGKATKKTVTLAALQARQSIAYVRESLPEQMTVRLYNGMKSIDLTGKSSGLSEQIAKEQFLIFMSNLLKGNADEKITIIMRMISKTEEPVKGKHIQEFTEDLIMSVIHVLSYRKELKGWNLENTRDSASGVKALASQLLSELKLADGMKPMGPQLMETSFDQSVIEDWVYRVPQISVFLSVVIRQGLHVLHSLPDQTKDIVNLVPGCKGFKGRGLISLFDIPSIIYINSHLPAELQHKWQLLFSSRLHGESFSQLCGHIVNKGPCIVILKDLDGYIFGGFASHSWEVKPQFQG
;
A
#
# COMPACT_ATOMS: atom_id res chain seq x y z
N LYS A 1 3.72 45.22 -3.61
CA LYS A 1 3.93 44.07 -2.69
C LYS A 1 2.57 43.42 -2.49
N MET A 2 2.21 42.44 -3.31
CA MET A 2 0.97 41.66 -3.18
C MET A 2 1.42 40.30 -2.68
N GLY A 3 1.16 40.00 -1.41
CA GLY A 3 1.46 38.70 -0.84
C GLY A 3 0.60 37.65 -1.53
N ASN A 4 1.21 36.52 -1.91
CA ASN A 4 0.45 35.29 -2.14
C ASN A 4 -0.31 34.99 -0.86
N ALA A 5 -1.57 35.40 -0.77
CA ALA A 5 -2.45 34.93 0.27
C ALA A 5 -2.70 33.45 -0.04
N GLU A 6 -2.06 32.56 0.71
CA GLU A 6 -2.33 31.12 0.65
C GLU A 6 -3.84 30.89 0.79
N SER A 7 -4.41 29.96 0.04
CA SER A 7 -5.86 29.72 0.07
C SER A 7 -6.30 29.24 1.46
N ASN A 8 -7.58 29.44 1.79
CA ASN A 8 -8.14 28.91 3.02
C ASN A 8 -8.08 27.37 3.05
N ALA A 9 -8.26 26.74 1.89
CA ALA A 9 -8.15 25.29 1.74
C ALA A 9 -6.73 24.81 2.09
N TYR A 10 -5.69 25.46 1.58
CA TYR A 10 -4.31 25.13 1.89
C TYR A 10 -4.05 25.14 3.39
N ARG A 11 -4.44 26.21 4.09
CA ARG A 11 -4.22 26.35 5.54
C ARG A 11 -4.96 25.29 6.36
N ASN A 12 -6.19 24.94 5.97
CA ASN A 12 -6.98 23.90 6.64
C ASN A 12 -6.38 22.49 6.48
N HIS A 13 -5.74 22.20 5.34
CA HIS A 13 -5.08 20.90 5.13
C HIS A 13 -3.70 20.89 5.80
N LEU A 14 -2.97 22.02 5.79
CA LEU A 14 -1.69 22.16 6.47
C LEU A 14 -1.81 21.94 7.98
N SER A 15 -2.87 22.47 8.60
CA SER A 15 -3.08 22.36 10.05
C SER A 15 -3.37 20.94 10.55
N ARG A 16 -3.63 19.97 9.66
CA ARG A 16 -3.76 18.55 10.02
C ARG A 16 -2.42 17.88 10.33
N PHE A 17 -1.32 18.54 9.97
CA PHE A 17 0.03 18.05 10.16
C PHE A 17 0.72 18.80 11.30
N LEU A 18 1.50 18.07 12.09
CA LEU A 18 2.41 18.66 13.07
C LEU A 18 3.50 19.49 12.38
N PRO A 19 4.11 20.48 13.05
CA PRO A 19 5.15 21.31 12.45
C PRO A 19 6.30 20.51 11.81
N GLU A 20 6.69 19.39 12.42
CA GLU A 20 7.74 18.51 11.91
C GLU A 20 7.29 17.76 10.65
N GLU A 21 6.02 17.35 10.60
CA GLU A 21 5.40 16.73 9.41
C GLU A 21 5.33 17.73 8.25
N GLN A 22 4.95 18.98 8.53
CA GLN A 22 4.89 20.04 7.53
C GLN A 22 6.27 20.30 6.93
N SER A 23 7.31 20.39 7.77
CA SER A 23 8.68 20.60 7.31
C SER A 23 9.20 19.43 6.45
N ASP A 24 8.82 18.19 6.79
CA ASP A 24 9.21 17.02 5.99
C ASP A 24 8.50 17.01 4.62
N ILE A 25 7.18 17.26 4.59
CA ILE A 25 6.40 17.37 3.35
C ILE A 25 6.97 18.48 2.44
N ASP A 26 7.32 19.63 3.02
CA ASP A 26 7.94 20.74 2.31
C ASP A 26 9.30 20.37 1.72
N GLY A 27 10.15 19.69 2.50
CA GLY A 27 11.45 19.20 2.04
C GLY A 27 11.34 18.19 0.90
N VAL A 28 10.34 17.30 0.95
CA VAL A 28 10.07 16.36 -0.13
C VAL A 28 9.59 17.09 -1.39
N PHE A 29 8.65 18.04 -1.27
CA PHE A 29 8.19 18.83 -2.41
C PHE A 29 9.34 19.59 -3.07
N ASP A 30 10.18 20.25 -2.27
CA ASP A 30 11.35 20.98 -2.76
C ASP A 30 12.32 20.05 -3.50
N THR A 31 12.55 18.85 -2.97
CA THR A 31 13.37 17.83 -3.63
C THR A 31 12.77 17.37 -4.95
N LEU A 32 11.45 17.17 -5.01
CA LEU A 32 10.73 16.75 -6.21
C LEU A 32 10.64 17.84 -7.28
N SER A 33 10.59 19.10 -6.87
CA SER A 33 10.57 20.25 -7.79
C SER A 33 11.94 20.56 -8.41
N GLY A 34 12.99 19.86 -7.96
CA GLY A 34 14.38 20.11 -8.33
C GLY A 34 14.98 21.29 -7.55
N SER A 35 16.28 21.21 -7.24
CA SER A 35 17.03 22.38 -6.82
C SER A 35 17.10 23.34 -8.01
N SER A 36 16.17 24.29 -8.10
CA SER A 36 16.43 25.53 -8.83
C SER A 36 17.42 26.38 -8.02
N GLY A 37 18.63 25.87 -7.83
CA GLY A 37 19.75 26.53 -7.18
C GLY A 37 20.60 27.26 -8.21
N SER A 38 20.25 28.52 -8.46
CA SER A 38 21.16 29.63 -8.81
C SER A 38 22.40 29.32 -9.65
N ALA A 39 22.32 29.55 -10.96
CA ALA A 39 23.41 30.19 -11.70
C ALA A 39 22.84 30.98 -12.90
N GLY A 40 22.65 32.30 -12.70
CA GLY A 40 22.55 33.26 -13.79
C GLY A 40 21.15 33.57 -14.34
N ALA A 41 20.32 34.27 -13.58
CA ALA A 41 19.26 35.10 -14.17
C ALA A 41 19.22 36.45 -13.45
N LYS A 42 20.02 37.40 -13.94
CA LYS A 42 19.79 38.82 -13.66
C LYS A 42 18.44 39.18 -14.27
N ASN A 43 17.50 39.62 -13.43
CA ASN A 43 16.15 40.08 -13.77
C ASN A 43 15.18 39.00 -14.28
N GLY A 44 14.45 38.34 -13.39
CA GLY A 44 13.28 37.53 -13.73
C GLY A 44 12.48 37.15 -12.50
N LYS A 45 11.14 37.24 -12.57
CA LYS A 45 10.21 36.75 -11.53
C LYS A 45 10.65 35.36 -11.06
N ALA A 46 10.72 35.14 -9.74
CA ALA A 46 10.95 33.82 -9.17
C ALA A 46 9.94 32.83 -9.77
N THR A 47 10.42 31.87 -10.55
CA THR A 47 9.59 30.79 -11.10
C THR A 47 8.99 30.00 -9.95
N LYS A 48 7.66 29.87 -9.94
CA LYS A 48 6.95 29.10 -8.90
C LYS A 48 7.41 27.65 -9.00
N LYS A 49 7.90 27.07 -7.90
CA LYS A 49 8.33 25.66 -7.87
C LYS A 49 7.13 24.74 -8.16
N THR A 50 7.32 23.78 -9.04
CA THR A 50 6.30 22.81 -9.46
C THR A 50 6.91 21.45 -9.70
N VAL A 51 6.11 20.39 -9.57
CA VAL A 51 6.54 19.01 -9.87
C VAL A 51 5.87 18.56 -11.17
N THR A 52 6.65 17.91 -12.05
CA THR A 52 6.15 17.29 -13.29
C THR A 52 6.22 15.77 -13.19
N LEU A 53 5.51 15.05 -14.07
CA LEU A 53 5.62 13.59 -14.15
C LEU A 53 7.08 13.15 -14.40
N ALA A 54 7.78 13.85 -15.30
CA ALA A 54 9.18 13.59 -15.59
C ALA A 54 10.08 13.81 -14.36
N ALA A 55 9.80 14.78 -13.49
CA ALA A 55 10.55 14.97 -12.25
C ALA A 55 10.31 13.84 -11.24
N LEU A 56 9.07 13.34 -11.13
CA LEU A 56 8.75 12.17 -10.33
C LEU A 56 9.45 10.90 -10.83
N GLN A 57 9.50 10.70 -12.16
CA GLN A 57 10.18 9.58 -12.81
C GLN A 57 11.71 9.71 -12.77
N ALA A 58 12.28 10.90 -12.94
CA ALA A 58 13.73 11.13 -12.96
C ALA A 58 14.41 10.84 -11.61
N ARG A 59 13.69 11.03 -10.49
CA ARG A 59 14.18 10.61 -9.16
C ARG A 59 14.31 9.08 -9.04
N GLN A 60 13.72 8.33 -9.96
CA GLN A 60 13.74 6.86 -10.02
C GLN A 60 14.93 6.34 -10.85
N SER A 61 15.52 7.18 -11.72
CA SER A 61 16.54 6.78 -12.70
C SER A 61 17.96 7.20 -12.34
N ILE A 62 18.31 7.40 -11.06
CA ILE A 62 19.71 7.59 -10.67
C ILE A 62 20.42 6.25 -10.89
N ALA A 63 21.24 6.20 -11.95
CA ALA A 63 21.68 5.07 -12.77
C ALA A 63 22.28 3.80 -12.09
N TYR A 64 22.23 3.67 -10.76
CA TYR A 64 22.71 2.50 -10.03
C TYR A 64 21.83 2.07 -8.85
N VAL A 65 20.66 2.71 -8.64
CA VAL A 65 19.75 2.40 -7.54
C VAL A 65 18.40 1.93 -8.09
N ARG A 66 17.90 0.80 -7.57
CA ARG A 66 16.58 0.25 -7.87
C ARG A 66 15.52 1.34 -7.69
N GLU A 67 14.55 1.44 -8.58
CA GLU A 67 13.49 2.47 -8.52
C GLU A 67 12.76 2.41 -7.17
N SER A 68 12.42 3.56 -6.57
CA SER A 68 11.70 3.56 -5.27
C SER A 68 10.22 3.24 -5.40
N LEU A 69 9.63 3.51 -6.56
CA LEU A 69 8.23 3.25 -6.90
C LEU A 69 8.14 2.65 -8.29
N PRO A 70 7.20 1.71 -8.54
CA PRO A 70 6.91 1.26 -9.89
C PRO A 70 6.36 2.39 -10.78
N GLU A 71 6.63 2.31 -12.08
CA GLU A 71 6.20 3.31 -13.07
C GLU A 71 4.67 3.54 -13.06
N GLN A 72 3.88 2.47 -13.07
CA GLN A 72 2.41 2.58 -13.11
C GLN A 72 1.87 3.33 -11.88
N MET A 73 2.37 3.02 -10.69
CA MET A 73 1.98 3.71 -9.47
C MET A 73 2.43 5.17 -9.46
N THR A 74 3.61 5.47 -10.00
CA THR A 74 4.07 6.85 -10.17
C THR A 74 3.10 7.67 -11.00
N VAL A 75 2.66 7.13 -12.15
CA VAL A 75 1.68 7.77 -13.02
C VAL A 75 0.34 7.96 -12.30
N ARG A 76 -0.13 6.96 -11.55
CA ARG A 76 -1.37 7.06 -10.78
C ARG A 76 -1.28 8.14 -9.70
N LEU A 77 -0.20 8.18 -8.91
CA LEU A 77 0.02 9.22 -7.89
C LEU A 77 0.06 10.62 -8.54
N TYR A 78 0.75 10.78 -9.67
CA TYR A 78 0.78 12.04 -10.43
C TYR A 78 -0.64 12.47 -10.86
N ASN A 79 -1.42 11.56 -11.43
CA ASN A 79 -2.81 11.85 -11.83
C ASN A 79 -3.69 12.22 -10.63
N GLY A 80 -3.50 11.55 -9.50
CA GLY A 80 -4.15 11.87 -8.24
C GLY A 80 -3.82 13.29 -7.76
N MET A 81 -2.54 13.67 -7.75
CA MET A 81 -2.12 15.04 -7.40
C MET A 81 -2.68 16.08 -8.38
N LYS A 82 -2.63 15.78 -9.68
CA LYS A 82 -3.09 16.66 -10.76
C LYS A 82 -4.60 16.93 -10.66
N SER A 83 -5.37 15.98 -10.15
CA SER A 83 -6.83 16.08 -10.07
C SER A 83 -7.36 17.13 -9.09
N ILE A 84 -6.52 17.65 -8.21
CA ILE A 84 -6.93 18.63 -7.20
C ILE A 84 -7.08 19.99 -7.88
N ASP A 85 -8.32 20.47 -7.98
CA ASP A 85 -8.64 21.80 -8.52
C ASP A 85 -8.45 22.87 -7.44
N LEU A 86 -7.52 23.79 -7.69
CA LEU A 86 -7.24 24.93 -6.80
C LEU A 86 -8.13 26.15 -7.06
N THR A 87 -8.77 26.22 -8.24
CA THR A 87 -9.40 27.45 -8.73
C THR A 87 -10.92 27.37 -8.86
N GLY A 88 -11.52 26.18 -8.69
CA GLY A 88 -12.96 25.97 -8.81
C GLY A 88 -13.51 26.29 -10.20
N LYS A 89 -12.62 26.48 -11.18
CA LYS A 89 -12.94 26.75 -12.58
C LYS A 89 -12.21 25.68 -13.35
N SER A 90 -12.94 24.96 -14.21
CA SER A 90 -12.46 23.91 -15.11
C SER A 90 -11.49 24.41 -16.20
N SER A 91 -10.63 25.39 -15.89
CA SER A 91 -9.43 25.72 -16.64
C SER A 91 -8.55 24.47 -16.61
N GLY A 92 -8.24 23.92 -17.78
CA GLY A 92 -7.60 22.61 -17.94
C GLY A 92 -6.51 22.29 -16.92
N LEU A 93 -6.51 21.04 -16.46
CA LEU A 93 -5.58 20.54 -15.46
C LEU A 93 -4.13 20.79 -15.91
N SER A 94 -3.44 21.69 -15.21
CA SER A 94 -2.02 21.98 -15.44
C SER A 94 -1.18 20.69 -15.39
N GLU A 95 -0.21 20.54 -16.30
CA GLU A 95 0.79 19.46 -16.26
C GLU A 95 1.85 19.66 -15.15
N GLN A 96 1.67 20.69 -14.33
CA GLN A 96 2.56 21.05 -13.25
C GLN A 96 1.79 21.01 -11.93
N ILE A 97 2.29 20.20 -10.99
CA ILE A 97 1.76 20.08 -9.64
C ILE A 97 2.31 21.22 -8.79
N ALA A 98 1.42 22.09 -8.31
CA ALA A 98 1.76 23.13 -7.36
C ALA A 98 1.94 22.56 -5.94
N LYS A 99 2.68 23.28 -5.08
CA LYS A 99 2.86 22.92 -3.66
C LYS A 99 1.54 22.70 -2.93
N GLU A 100 0.55 23.51 -3.24
CA GLU A 100 -0.79 23.42 -2.67
C GLU A 100 -1.51 22.12 -3.05
N GLN A 101 -1.44 21.70 -4.33
CA GLN A 101 -2.00 20.41 -4.76
C GLN A 101 -1.28 19.25 -4.08
N PHE A 102 0.04 19.31 -3.98
CA PHE A 102 0.83 18.29 -3.30
C PHE A 102 0.45 18.15 -1.82
N LEU A 103 0.28 19.27 -1.10
CA LEU A 103 -0.12 19.24 0.30
C LEU A 103 -1.55 18.69 0.49
N ILE A 104 -2.52 19.16 -0.31
CA ILE A 104 -3.90 18.68 -0.23
C ILE A 104 -3.96 17.18 -0.53
N PHE A 105 -3.20 16.71 -1.52
CA PHE A 105 -3.06 15.29 -1.83
C PHE A 105 -2.58 14.48 -0.64
N MET A 106 -1.50 14.93 0.02
CA MET A 106 -0.95 14.27 1.21
C MET A 106 -1.96 14.28 2.36
N SER A 107 -2.60 15.42 2.62
CA SER A 107 -3.61 15.58 3.67
C SER A 107 -4.76 14.60 3.48
N ASN A 108 -5.35 14.54 2.28
CA ASN A 108 -6.51 13.71 2.03
C ASN A 108 -6.17 12.22 2.11
N LEU A 109 -5.07 11.78 1.48
CA LEU A 109 -4.73 10.36 1.47
C LEU A 109 -4.16 9.84 2.80
N LEU A 110 -3.39 10.67 3.53
CA LEU A 110 -2.74 10.25 4.78
C LEU A 110 -3.55 10.54 6.05
N LYS A 111 -4.41 11.56 6.05
CA LYS A 111 -5.16 12.01 7.25
C LYS A 111 -6.67 12.11 7.01
N GLY A 112 -7.13 12.01 5.76
CA GLY A 112 -8.55 12.16 5.43
C GLY A 112 -9.38 10.89 5.64
N ASN A 113 -10.70 11.06 5.56
CA ASN A 113 -11.68 9.97 5.59
C ASN A 113 -11.95 9.41 4.16
N ALA A 114 -12.94 8.53 4.00
CA ALA A 114 -13.25 7.94 2.68
C ALA A 114 -13.74 8.98 1.66
N ASP A 115 -14.63 9.88 2.07
CA ASP A 115 -15.17 10.98 1.25
C ASP A 115 -14.05 11.91 0.73
N GLU A 116 -13.11 12.30 1.59
CA GLU A 116 -11.99 13.16 1.17
C GLU A 116 -11.01 12.48 0.21
N LYS A 117 -10.96 11.14 0.21
CA LYS A 117 -10.06 10.34 -0.63
C LYS A 117 -10.67 9.99 -1.99
N ILE A 118 -12.00 9.92 -2.09
CA ILE A 118 -12.66 9.25 -3.21
C ILE A 118 -12.33 9.87 -4.55
N THR A 119 -12.36 11.20 -4.66
CA THR A 119 -12.08 11.91 -5.90
C THR A 119 -10.65 11.64 -6.38
N ILE A 120 -9.69 11.60 -5.46
CA ILE A 120 -8.28 11.30 -5.77
C ILE A 120 -8.17 9.84 -6.22
N ILE A 121 -8.76 8.90 -5.48
CA ILE A 121 -8.71 7.46 -5.79
C ILE A 121 -9.36 7.17 -7.16
N MET A 122 -10.52 7.76 -7.47
CA MET A 122 -11.16 7.59 -8.78
C MET A 122 -10.25 8.05 -9.92
N ARG A 123 -9.53 9.16 -9.74
CA ARG A 123 -8.56 9.66 -10.73
C ARG A 123 -7.27 8.84 -10.79
N MET A 124 -6.92 8.15 -9.71
CA MET A 124 -5.87 7.14 -9.73
C MET A 124 -6.32 5.88 -10.48
N ILE A 125 -7.60 5.50 -10.40
CA ILE A 125 -8.17 4.33 -11.08
C ILE A 125 -8.32 4.58 -12.58
N SER A 126 -9.00 5.67 -12.96
CA SER A 126 -9.25 6.04 -14.36
C SER A 126 -8.58 7.36 -14.71
N LYS A 127 -7.78 7.34 -15.78
CA LYS A 127 -7.12 8.55 -16.32
C LYS A 127 -8.12 9.50 -16.98
N THR A 128 -9.24 8.98 -17.46
CA THR A 128 -10.27 9.70 -18.20
C THR A 128 -11.47 9.98 -17.30
N GLU A 129 -12.41 10.80 -17.79
CA GLU A 129 -13.73 10.99 -17.16
C GLU A 129 -14.70 9.84 -17.45
N GLU A 130 -14.22 8.75 -18.05
CA GLU A 130 -15.04 7.59 -18.33
C GLU A 130 -15.48 6.90 -17.03
N PRO A 131 -16.68 6.26 -17.04
CA PRO A 131 -17.15 5.47 -15.92
C PRO A 131 -16.12 4.43 -15.47
N VAL A 132 -15.88 4.35 -14.17
CA VAL A 132 -14.90 3.43 -13.59
C VAL A 132 -15.46 2.02 -13.66
N LYS A 133 -14.84 1.16 -14.48
CA LYS A 133 -15.23 -0.25 -14.61
C LYS A 133 -14.52 -1.12 -13.58
N GLY A 134 -15.11 -2.26 -13.23
CA GLY A 134 -14.51 -3.23 -12.30
C GLY A 134 -13.10 -3.66 -12.68
N LYS A 135 -12.81 -3.83 -13.98
CA LYS A 135 -11.45 -4.11 -14.47
C LYS A 135 -10.43 -3.02 -14.12
N HIS A 136 -10.82 -1.76 -14.19
CA HIS A 136 -9.93 -0.65 -13.83
C HIS A 136 -9.65 -0.64 -12.32
N ILE A 137 -10.65 -0.98 -11.50
CA ILE A 137 -10.49 -1.10 -10.04
C ILE A 137 -9.58 -2.30 -9.72
N GLN A 138 -9.74 -3.43 -10.41
CA GLN A 138 -8.87 -4.58 -10.24
C GLN A 138 -7.42 -4.23 -10.59
N GLU A 139 -7.17 -3.66 -11.77
CA GLU A 139 -5.83 -3.23 -12.20
C GLU A 139 -5.20 -2.25 -11.20
N PHE A 140 -5.96 -1.26 -10.75
CA PHE A 140 -5.52 -0.33 -9.71
C PHE A 140 -5.12 -1.06 -8.42
N THR A 141 -5.93 -2.03 -7.99
CA THR A 141 -5.69 -2.77 -6.75
C THR A 141 -4.48 -3.69 -6.88
N GLU A 142 -4.29 -4.35 -8.02
CA GLU A 142 -3.11 -5.16 -8.33
C GLU A 142 -1.83 -4.29 -8.33
N ASP A 143 -1.86 -3.13 -9.02
CA ASP A 143 -0.76 -2.16 -9.04
C ASP A 143 -0.43 -1.67 -7.62
N LEU A 144 -1.46 -1.43 -6.80
CA LEU A 144 -1.32 -0.98 -5.42
C LEU A 144 -0.63 -2.02 -4.54
N ILE A 145 -1.10 -3.28 -4.58
CA ILE A 145 -0.50 -4.38 -3.82
C ILE A 145 0.94 -4.62 -4.28
N MET A 146 1.18 -4.63 -5.60
CA MET A 146 2.53 -4.79 -6.15
C MET A 146 3.46 -3.67 -5.69
N SER A 147 2.97 -2.43 -5.67
CA SER A 147 3.73 -1.28 -5.18
C SER A 147 4.06 -1.37 -3.70
N VAL A 148 3.15 -1.88 -2.86
CA VAL A 148 3.42 -2.15 -1.44
C VAL A 148 4.58 -3.13 -1.29
N ILE A 149 4.55 -4.26 -2.00
CA ILE A 149 5.63 -5.27 -1.95
C ILE A 149 6.95 -4.64 -2.39
N HIS A 150 6.92 -3.88 -3.49
CA HIS A 150 8.08 -3.20 -4.04
C HIS A 150 8.71 -2.22 -3.04
N VAL A 151 7.92 -1.30 -2.47
CA VAL A 151 8.46 -0.30 -1.53
C VAL A 151 8.97 -0.93 -0.25
N LEU A 152 8.31 -1.97 0.27
CA LEU A 152 8.78 -2.69 1.46
C LEU A 152 10.10 -3.44 1.16
N SER A 153 10.21 -4.08 0.00
CA SER A 153 11.46 -4.72 -0.42
C SER A 153 12.57 -3.70 -0.62
N TYR A 154 12.28 -2.58 -1.29
CA TYR A 154 13.24 -1.51 -1.57
C TYR A 154 13.80 -0.90 -0.29
N ARG A 155 12.93 -0.67 0.71
CA ARG A 155 13.29 -0.10 2.02
C ARG A 155 13.80 -1.12 3.03
N LYS A 156 13.87 -2.40 2.65
CA LYS A 156 14.28 -3.52 3.53
C LYS A 156 13.36 -3.73 4.74
N GLU A 157 12.08 -3.43 4.57
CA GLU A 157 11.03 -3.51 5.60
C GLU A 157 10.25 -4.85 5.57
N LEU A 158 10.78 -5.86 4.87
CA LEU A 158 10.22 -7.22 4.86
C LEU A 158 10.58 -8.04 6.11
N LYS A 159 11.33 -7.48 7.08
CA LYS A 159 11.57 -8.03 8.43
C LYS A 159 11.92 -9.52 8.48
N GLY A 160 12.83 -9.95 7.62
CA GLY A 160 13.30 -11.35 7.55
C GLY A 160 12.54 -12.22 6.56
N TRP A 161 11.44 -11.75 5.99
CA TRP A 161 10.90 -12.32 4.75
C TRP A 161 11.79 -11.93 3.57
N ASN A 162 11.99 -12.84 2.63
CA ASN A 162 12.77 -12.63 1.42
C ASN A 162 11.96 -13.13 0.21
N LEU A 163 11.84 -12.29 -0.83
CA LEU A 163 11.15 -12.62 -2.08
C LEU A 163 11.72 -13.88 -2.77
N GLU A 164 13.01 -14.16 -2.62
CA GLU A 164 13.64 -15.38 -3.16
C GLU A 164 13.25 -16.65 -2.40
N ASN A 165 12.86 -16.51 -1.14
CA ASN A 165 12.51 -17.61 -0.24
C ASN A 165 11.00 -17.69 0.02
N THR A 166 10.20 -16.94 -0.73
CA THR A 166 8.74 -16.99 -0.70
C THR A 166 8.22 -17.46 -2.05
N ARG A 167 6.95 -17.87 -2.09
CA ARG A 167 6.29 -18.14 -3.36
C ARG A 167 6.24 -16.85 -4.20
N ASP A 168 6.24 -17.03 -5.52
CA ASP A 168 5.98 -15.94 -6.46
C ASP A 168 4.72 -15.16 -6.09
N SER A 169 4.85 -13.84 -6.06
CA SER A 169 3.80 -12.95 -5.60
C SER A 169 2.75 -12.67 -6.67
N ALA A 170 2.95 -12.99 -7.94
CA ALA A 170 2.00 -12.61 -9.00
C ALA A 170 0.62 -13.25 -8.78
N SER A 171 0.58 -14.52 -8.40
CA SER A 171 -0.68 -15.21 -8.06
C SER A 171 -1.33 -14.64 -6.79
N GLY A 172 -0.54 -14.35 -5.75
CA GLY A 172 -1.02 -13.75 -4.51
C GLY A 172 -1.55 -12.32 -4.68
N VAL A 173 -0.94 -11.52 -5.57
CA VAL A 173 -1.39 -10.16 -5.91
C VAL A 173 -2.79 -10.22 -6.51
N LYS A 174 -3.00 -11.10 -7.50
CA LYS A 174 -4.31 -11.30 -8.13
C LYS A 174 -5.36 -11.81 -7.16
N ALA A 175 -5.00 -12.77 -6.30
CA ALA A 175 -5.90 -13.34 -5.30
C ALA A 175 -6.33 -12.29 -4.27
N LEU A 176 -5.37 -11.52 -3.73
CA LEU A 176 -5.67 -10.44 -2.80
C LEU A 176 -6.48 -9.32 -3.46
N ALA A 177 -6.12 -8.90 -4.67
CA ALA A 177 -6.89 -7.90 -5.41
C ALA A 177 -8.35 -8.35 -5.63
N SER A 178 -8.55 -9.61 -6.05
CA SER A 178 -9.89 -10.20 -6.22
C SER A 178 -10.67 -10.23 -4.92
N GLN A 179 -10.00 -10.56 -3.80
CA GLN A 179 -10.63 -10.56 -2.48
C GLN A 179 -11.07 -9.16 -2.06
N LEU A 180 -10.21 -8.15 -2.22
CA LEU A 180 -10.56 -6.75 -1.90
C LEU A 180 -11.67 -6.22 -2.82
N LEU A 181 -11.67 -6.63 -4.10
CA LEU A 181 -12.70 -6.27 -5.07
C LEU A 181 -14.05 -6.93 -4.77
N SER A 182 -14.06 -8.12 -4.17
CA SER A 182 -15.29 -8.85 -3.83
C SER A 182 -16.18 -8.16 -2.78
N GLU A 183 -15.65 -7.12 -2.14
CA GLU A 183 -16.40 -6.25 -1.23
C GLU A 183 -17.10 -5.08 -1.92
N LEU A 184 -16.94 -4.92 -3.24
CA LEU A 184 -17.80 -4.04 -4.03
C LEU A 184 -19.24 -4.56 -3.99
N LYS A 185 -20.15 -3.66 -3.61
CA LYS A 185 -21.59 -3.90 -3.62
C LYS A 185 -22.24 -2.85 -4.51
N LEU A 186 -23.17 -3.27 -5.35
CA LEU A 186 -24.01 -2.34 -6.11
C LEU A 186 -25.00 -1.66 -5.17
N ALA A 187 -25.62 -0.57 -5.64
CA ALA A 187 -26.59 0.22 -4.87
C ALA A 187 -27.83 -0.58 -4.43
N ASP A 188 -28.13 -1.69 -5.11
CA ASP A 188 -29.19 -2.65 -4.76
C ASP A 188 -28.74 -3.73 -3.76
N GLY A 189 -27.49 -3.68 -3.30
CA GLY A 189 -26.86 -4.67 -2.42
C GLY A 189 -26.39 -5.94 -3.12
N MET A 190 -26.57 -6.08 -4.45
CA MET A 190 -26.04 -7.21 -5.20
C MET A 190 -24.52 -7.14 -5.28
N LYS A 191 -23.87 -8.29 -5.14
CA LYS A 191 -22.44 -8.47 -5.43
C LYS A 191 -22.30 -8.96 -6.87
N PRO A 192 -21.82 -8.15 -7.82
CA PRO A 192 -21.56 -8.63 -9.17
C PRO A 192 -20.45 -9.69 -9.13
N MET A 193 -20.64 -10.80 -9.85
CA MET A 193 -19.71 -11.94 -9.82
C MET A 193 -19.06 -12.19 -11.18
N GLY A 194 -17.80 -12.62 -11.15
CA GLY A 194 -17.09 -13.13 -12.32
C GLY A 194 -16.95 -12.09 -13.45
N PRO A 195 -17.13 -12.47 -14.73
CA PRO A 195 -16.94 -11.58 -15.87
C PRO A 195 -17.84 -10.33 -15.86
N GLN A 196 -19.03 -10.43 -15.26
CA GLN A 196 -19.97 -9.31 -15.18
C GLN A 196 -19.44 -8.18 -14.30
N LEU A 197 -18.74 -8.51 -13.21
CA LEU A 197 -18.06 -7.54 -12.34
C LEU A 197 -17.09 -6.67 -13.10
N MET A 198 -16.35 -7.25 -14.06
CA MET A 198 -15.26 -6.57 -14.76
C MET A 198 -15.76 -5.49 -15.72
N GLU A 199 -16.93 -5.69 -16.32
CA GLU A 199 -17.52 -4.73 -17.27
C GLU A 199 -18.55 -3.80 -16.64
N THR A 200 -18.98 -4.08 -15.41
CA THR A 200 -19.87 -3.20 -14.65
C THR A 200 -19.18 -1.87 -14.36
N SER A 201 -19.92 -0.77 -14.57
CA SER A 201 -19.46 0.59 -14.24
C SER A 201 -19.94 0.97 -12.85
N PHE A 202 -19.06 1.60 -12.08
CA PHE A 202 -19.29 2.01 -10.70
C PHE A 202 -19.24 3.53 -10.60
N ASP A 203 -20.20 4.10 -9.87
CA ASP A 203 -20.24 5.52 -9.56
C ASP A 203 -19.36 5.86 -8.34
N GLN A 204 -19.26 7.16 -8.05
CA GLN A 204 -18.48 7.65 -6.93
C GLN A 204 -18.94 7.08 -5.58
N SER A 205 -20.25 6.93 -5.37
CA SER A 205 -20.81 6.48 -4.09
C SER A 205 -20.46 5.02 -3.79
N VAL A 206 -20.48 4.16 -4.81
CA VAL A 206 -20.12 2.74 -4.65
C VAL A 206 -18.63 2.59 -4.36
N ILE A 207 -17.78 3.38 -5.02
CA ILE A 207 -16.33 3.33 -4.79
C ILE A 207 -16.00 3.93 -3.40
N GLU A 208 -16.71 4.96 -2.95
CA GLU A 208 -16.56 5.53 -1.61
C GLU A 208 -16.89 4.50 -0.53
N ASP A 209 -18.04 3.84 -0.66
CA ASP A 209 -18.47 2.76 0.23
C ASP A 209 -17.47 1.61 0.24
N TRP A 210 -16.92 1.25 -0.92
CA TRP A 210 -15.86 0.25 -1.03
C TRP A 210 -14.58 0.66 -0.29
N VAL A 211 -14.09 1.89 -0.50
CA VAL A 211 -12.89 2.41 0.20
C VAL A 211 -13.12 2.45 1.72
N TYR A 212 -14.35 2.73 2.16
CA TYR A 212 -14.73 2.69 3.56
C TYR A 212 -14.73 1.27 4.13
N ARG A 213 -15.32 0.29 3.43
CA ARG A 213 -15.39 -1.12 3.87
C ARG A 213 -14.05 -1.84 3.79
N VAL A 214 -13.17 -1.41 2.89
CA VAL A 214 -11.88 -2.04 2.61
C VAL A 214 -10.74 -1.11 3.06
N PRO A 215 -10.49 -0.99 4.38
CA PRO A 215 -9.47 -0.09 4.92
C PRO A 215 -8.05 -0.39 4.41
N GLN A 216 -7.81 -1.61 3.91
CA GLN A 216 -6.56 -2.03 3.29
C GLN A 216 -6.16 -1.10 2.13
N ILE A 217 -7.11 -0.56 1.35
CA ILE A 217 -6.79 0.39 0.26
C ILE A 217 -6.12 1.64 0.82
N SER A 218 -6.68 2.21 1.91
CA SER A 218 -6.10 3.38 2.58
C SER A 218 -4.74 3.06 3.20
N VAL A 219 -4.60 1.89 3.83
CA VAL A 219 -3.33 1.46 4.44
C VAL A 219 -2.25 1.29 3.36
N PHE A 220 -2.56 0.61 2.27
CA PHE A 220 -1.61 0.39 1.17
C PHE A 220 -1.19 1.70 0.50
N LEU A 221 -2.13 2.63 0.26
CA LEU A 221 -1.82 3.95 -0.27
C LEU A 221 -0.89 4.72 0.70
N SER A 222 -1.16 4.70 2.00
CA SER A 222 -0.29 5.33 3.01
C SER A 222 1.12 4.74 2.98
N VAL A 223 1.25 3.41 2.91
CA VAL A 223 2.54 2.72 2.80
C VAL A 223 3.28 3.16 1.53
N VAL A 224 2.62 3.13 0.38
CA VAL A 224 3.22 3.52 -0.92
C VAL A 224 3.63 5.00 -0.92
N ILE A 225 2.79 5.90 -0.42
CA ILE A 225 3.10 7.34 -0.37
C ILE A 225 4.28 7.60 0.54
N ARG A 226 4.24 7.09 1.78
CA ARG A 226 5.31 7.30 2.74
C ARG A 226 6.58 6.66 2.20
N GLN A 227 6.63 5.33 2.06
CA GLN A 227 7.84 4.57 1.65
C GLN A 227 8.35 4.92 0.25
N GLY A 228 7.46 5.18 -0.69
CA GLY A 228 7.79 5.44 -2.08
C GLY A 228 8.28 6.86 -2.35
N LEU A 229 7.58 7.88 -1.81
CA LEU A 229 7.96 9.30 -1.95
C LEU A 229 8.93 9.78 -0.87
N HIS A 230 9.18 8.94 0.12
CA HIS A 230 10.00 9.22 1.29
C HIS A 230 9.44 10.35 2.18
N VAL A 231 8.14 10.30 2.46
CA VAL A 231 7.38 11.31 3.21
C VAL A 231 7.03 10.78 4.60
N LEU A 232 7.17 11.61 5.63
CA LEU A 232 6.88 11.33 7.05
C LEU A 232 7.61 10.10 7.62
N HIS A 233 8.84 9.83 7.18
CA HIS A 233 9.62 8.68 7.66
C HIS A 233 10.38 8.89 8.95
N SER A 234 10.74 10.14 9.24
CA SER A 234 11.61 10.53 10.34
C SER A 234 10.89 10.58 11.69
N LEU A 235 9.58 10.32 11.73
CA LEU A 235 8.73 10.53 12.90
C LEU A 235 8.42 9.20 13.63
N PRO A 236 8.96 9.00 14.86
CA PRO A 236 8.93 7.71 15.55
C PRO A 236 7.52 7.17 15.85
N ASP A 237 6.53 8.03 16.10
CA ASP A 237 5.26 7.59 16.70
C ASP A 237 4.20 7.14 15.67
N GLN A 238 4.34 7.56 14.40
CA GLN A 238 3.39 7.22 13.32
C GLN A 238 3.83 6.03 12.44
N THR A 239 5.01 5.47 12.70
CA THR A 239 5.47 4.28 11.98
C THR A 239 4.74 3.01 12.44
N LYS A 240 4.14 3.01 13.64
CA LYS A 240 3.49 1.82 14.24
C LYS A 240 2.44 1.15 13.34
N ASP A 241 1.63 1.93 12.60
CA ASP A 241 0.58 1.40 11.72
C ASP A 241 1.14 0.72 10.46
N ILE A 242 2.29 1.20 9.96
CA ILE A 242 2.99 0.61 8.81
C ILE A 242 3.86 -0.57 9.26
N VAL A 243 4.32 -0.52 10.51
CA VAL A 243 5.16 -1.52 11.16
C VAL A 243 4.41 -2.82 11.46
N ASN A 244 3.12 -2.97 11.13
CA ASN A 244 2.42 -4.27 11.30
C ASN A 244 1.88 -4.88 10.00
N LEU A 245 2.17 -4.32 8.82
CA LEU A 245 1.68 -4.92 7.57
C LEU A 245 2.28 -6.32 7.33
N VAL A 246 3.56 -6.46 7.63
CA VAL A 246 4.30 -7.73 7.54
C VAL A 246 4.86 -8.05 8.92
N PRO A 247 4.57 -9.24 9.50
CA PRO A 247 5.11 -9.68 10.78
C PRO A 247 6.61 -9.98 10.64
N GLY A 248 7.39 -9.76 11.68
CA GLY A 248 8.80 -10.17 11.68
C GLY A 248 8.96 -11.69 11.60
N CYS A 249 9.76 -12.19 10.67
CA CYS A 249 9.98 -13.62 10.49
C CYS A 249 11.19 -14.10 11.30
N LYS A 250 11.00 -15.12 12.16
CA LYS A 250 12.08 -15.82 12.88
C LYS A 250 12.06 -17.33 12.60
N GLY A 251 13.20 -17.98 12.78
CA GLY A 251 13.34 -19.44 12.57
C GLY A 251 13.55 -19.84 11.10
N PHE A 252 13.45 -18.90 10.16
CA PHE A 252 13.76 -19.10 8.75
C PHE A 252 15.27 -18.93 8.51
N LYS A 253 16.08 -19.91 8.94
CA LYS A 253 17.54 -19.93 8.73
C LYS A 253 17.95 -21.20 8.02
N GLY A 254 18.12 -21.12 6.70
CA GLY A 254 18.62 -22.23 5.88
C GLY A 254 18.60 -21.84 4.40
N ARG A 255 19.65 -22.19 3.64
CA ARG A 255 19.64 -22.01 2.18
C ARG A 255 18.67 -23.03 1.57
N GLY A 256 17.80 -22.59 0.65
CA GLY A 256 16.96 -23.48 -0.17
C GLY A 256 15.57 -23.79 0.38
N LEU A 257 15.15 -23.25 1.52
CA LEU A 257 13.75 -23.35 1.95
C LEU A 257 12.93 -22.25 1.28
N ILE A 258 11.92 -22.65 0.51
CA ILE A 258 10.90 -21.76 -0.04
C ILE A 258 9.64 -21.90 0.81
N SER A 259 9.20 -20.79 1.40
CA SER A 259 7.95 -20.70 2.14
C SER A 259 6.76 -20.99 1.21
N LEU A 260 5.72 -21.63 1.75
CA LEU A 260 4.44 -21.78 1.04
C LEU A 260 3.69 -20.44 0.92
N PHE A 261 4.03 -19.47 1.76
CA PHE A 261 3.52 -18.12 1.66
C PHE A 261 4.18 -17.32 0.55
N ASP A 262 3.36 -16.53 -0.16
CA ASP A 262 3.78 -15.30 -0.82
C ASP A 262 3.55 -14.07 0.10
N ILE A 263 4.15 -12.93 -0.24
CA ILE A 263 4.03 -11.69 0.56
C ILE A 263 2.57 -11.17 0.65
N PRO A 264 1.77 -11.12 -0.43
CA PRO A 264 0.35 -10.77 -0.35
C PRO A 264 -0.43 -11.60 0.68
N SER A 265 -0.22 -12.93 0.68
CA SER A 265 -0.88 -13.85 1.60
C SER A 265 -0.48 -13.59 3.06
N ILE A 266 0.80 -13.27 3.31
CA ILE A 266 1.27 -12.87 4.64
C ILE A 266 0.57 -11.60 5.10
N ILE A 267 0.53 -10.57 4.25
CA ILE A 267 -0.15 -9.30 4.56
C ILE A 267 -1.63 -9.54 4.88
N TYR A 268 -2.31 -10.29 4.03
CA TYR A 268 -3.72 -10.63 4.19
C TYR A 268 -3.98 -11.36 5.50
N ILE A 269 -3.28 -12.46 5.76
CA ILE A 269 -3.48 -13.26 6.96
C ILE A 269 -3.13 -12.47 8.21
N ASN A 270 -2.02 -11.72 8.20
CA ASN A 270 -1.63 -10.90 9.35
C ASN A 270 -2.70 -9.87 9.71
N SER A 271 -3.31 -9.21 8.72
CA SER A 271 -4.41 -8.25 8.95
C SER A 271 -5.67 -8.86 9.59
N HIS A 272 -5.85 -10.18 9.53
CA HIS A 272 -6.99 -10.89 10.12
C HIS A 272 -6.68 -11.52 11.48
N LEU A 273 -5.43 -11.44 11.95
CA LEU A 273 -5.05 -11.92 13.29
C LEU A 273 -5.38 -10.86 14.34
N PRO A 274 -5.60 -11.25 15.62
CA PRO A 274 -5.60 -10.33 16.75
C PRO A 274 -4.34 -9.46 16.77
N ALA A 275 -4.47 -8.19 17.15
CA ALA A 275 -3.40 -7.19 17.06
C ALA A 275 -2.11 -7.64 17.76
N GLU A 276 -2.24 -8.35 18.89
CA GLU A 276 -1.12 -8.84 19.69
C GLU A 276 -0.29 -9.91 18.95
N LEU A 277 -0.87 -10.58 17.96
CA LEU A 277 -0.25 -11.64 17.18
C LEU A 277 0.32 -11.17 15.83
N GLN A 278 0.14 -9.89 15.49
CA GLN A 278 0.52 -9.35 14.18
C GLN A 278 2.01 -8.99 14.04
N HIS A 279 2.77 -9.03 15.13
CA HIS A 279 4.11 -8.44 15.17
C HIS A 279 5.21 -9.39 14.70
N LYS A 280 5.08 -10.70 14.97
CA LYS A 280 6.18 -11.64 14.80
C LYS A 280 5.67 -13.06 14.58
N TRP A 281 6.14 -13.68 13.51
CA TRP A 281 5.91 -15.10 13.22
C TRP A 281 7.21 -15.88 13.37
N GLN A 282 7.10 -17.09 13.90
CA GLN A 282 8.21 -18.00 14.07
C GLN A 282 7.89 -19.35 13.42
N LEU A 283 8.78 -19.82 12.55
CA LEU A 283 8.67 -21.17 12.01
C LEU A 283 8.86 -22.18 13.14
N LEU A 284 7.79 -22.91 13.46
CA LEU A 284 7.83 -24.00 14.45
C LEU A 284 8.18 -25.33 13.80
N PHE A 285 7.53 -25.64 12.66
CA PHE A 285 7.67 -26.91 11.96
C PHE A 285 7.63 -26.75 10.44
N SER A 286 8.37 -27.58 9.72
CA SER A 286 8.27 -27.78 8.27
C SER A 286 8.60 -29.24 7.97
N SER A 287 7.76 -29.93 7.21
CA SER A 287 8.03 -31.32 6.81
C SER A 287 9.31 -31.46 5.98
N ARG A 288 9.70 -30.40 5.25
CA ARG A 288 10.95 -30.34 4.48
C ARG A 288 12.19 -30.25 5.36
N LEU A 289 12.08 -29.66 6.55
CA LEU A 289 13.22 -29.48 7.47
C LEU A 289 13.27 -30.56 8.56
N HIS A 290 12.12 -30.96 9.06
CA HIS A 290 12.00 -31.81 10.25
C HIS A 290 11.46 -33.22 9.93
N GLY A 291 11.19 -33.52 8.67
CA GLY A 291 10.62 -34.79 8.21
C GLY A 291 9.10 -34.87 8.34
N GLU A 292 8.52 -35.96 7.85
CA GLU A 292 7.06 -36.14 7.70
C GLU A 292 6.41 -36.88 8.89
N SER A 293 7.15 -37.11 9.97
CA SER A 293 6.64 -37.83 11.14
C SER A 293 5.68 -36.98 11.97
N PHE A 294 4.51 -37.54 12.31
CA PHE A 294 3.56 -36.90 13.23
C PHE A 294 4.16 -36.63 14.62
N SER A 295 5.03 -37.51 15.11
CA SER A 295 5.72 -37.33 16.39
C SER A 295 6.66 -36.12 16.37
N GLN A 296 7.31 -35.85 15.23
CA GLN A 296 8.14 -34.66 15.03
C GLN A 296 7.27 -33.40 15.01
N LEU A 297 6.15 -33.42 14.29
CA LEU A 297 5.19 -32.31 14.31
C LEU A 297 4.76 -31.97 15.74
N CYS A 298 4.29 -32.97 16.50
CA CYS A 298 3.85 -32.79 17.89
C CYS A 298 4.96 -32.21 18.78
N GLY A 299 6.19 -32.72 18.67
CA GLY A 299 7.33 -32.22 19.44
C GLY A 299 7.65 -30.75 19.20
N HIS A 300 7.29 -30.22 18.03
CA HIS A 300 7.56 -28.83 17.65
C HIS A 300 6.42 -27.84 17.97
N ILE A 301 5.15 -28.28 17.91
CA ILE A 301 3.99 -27.37 17.99
C ILE A 301 3.28 -27.36 19.35
N VAL A 302 3.44 -28.40 20.17
CA VAL A 302 2.77 -28.51 21.47
C VAL A 302 3.29 -27.45 22.45
N ASN A 303 2.37 -26.83 23.20
CA ASN A 303 2.67 -25.78 24.20
C ASN A 303 3.43 -24.56 23.62
N LYS A 304 3.19 -24.20 22.34
CA LYS A 304 3.80 -23.03 21.69
C LYS A 304 2.87 -21.83 21.53
N GLY A 305 1.61 -21.96 21.95
CA GLY A 305 0.60 -20.91 21.78
C GLY A 305 -0.07 -20.95 20.42
N PRO A 306 -0.80 -19.87 20.05
CA PRO A 306 -1.51 -19.78 18.78
C PRO A 306 -0.57 -19.91 17.59
N CYS A 307 -0.99 -20.59 16.53
CA CYS A 307 -0.17 -20.74 15.34
C CYS A 307 -0.97 -20.80 14.04
N ILE A 308 -0.30 -20.52 12.94
CA ILE A 308 -0.84 -20.73 11.59
C ILE A 308 -0.27 -22.02 11.05
N VAL A 309 -1.15 -22.91 10.60
CA VAL A 309 -0.79 -24.15 9.93
C VAL A 309 -1.08 -23.99 8.44
N ILE A 310 -0.13 -24.38 7.59
CA ILE A 310 -0.32 -24.45 6.16
C ILE A 310 0.14 -25.81 5.66
N LEU A 311 -0.65 -26.37 4.76
CA LEU A 311 -0.44 -27.64 4.11
C LEU A 311 -0.51 -27.41 2.61
N LYS A 312 0.38 -28.06 1.88
CA LYS A 312 0.31 -28.16 0.42
C LYS A 312 0.09 -29.63 0.10
N ASP A 313 -0.97 -29.93 -0.64
CA ASP A 313 -1.24 -31.30 -1.08
C ASP A 313 -0.35 -31.70 -2.28
N LEU A 314 -0.53 -32.92 -2.76
CA LEU A 314 0.24 -33.48 -3.88
C LEU A 314 -0.12 -32.83 -5.22
N ASP A 315 -1.36 -32.36 -5.37
CA ASP A 315 -1.86 -31.67 -6.57
C ASP A 315 -1.44 -30.18 -6.59
N GLY A 316 -0.88 -29.71 -5.48
CA GLY A 316 -0.30 -28.39 -5.32
C GLY A 316 -1.23 -27.32 -4.77
N TYR A 317 -2.43 -27.69 -4.33
CA TYR A 317 -3.34 -26.82 -3.61
C TYR A 317 -2.79 -26.54 -2.21
N ILE A 318 -3.05 -25.32 -1.72
CA ILE A 318 -2.57 -24.85 -0.43
C ILE A 318 -3.77 -24.53 0.45
N PHE A 319 -3.77 -25.10 1.65
CA PHE A 319 -4.81 -24.90 2.66
C PHE A 319 -4.16 -24.61 4.00
N GLY A 320 -4.94 -24.07 4.93
CA GLY A 320 -4.42 -23.80 6.26
C GLY A 320 -5.50 -23.43 7.25
N GLY A 321 -5.06 -23.16 8.47
CA GLY A 321 -5.93 -22.75 9.56
C GLY A 321 -5.14 -21.96 10.60
N PHE A 322 -5.87 -21.15 11.37
CA PHE A 322 -5.35 -20.47 12.54
C PHE A 322 -5.82 -21.23 13.78
N ALA A 323 -4.87 -21.82 14.50
CA ALA A 323 -5.08 -22.35 15.83
C ALA A 323 -5.01 -21.19 16.82
N SER A 324 -6.16 -20.87 17.43
CA SER A 324 -6.28 -19.74 18.36
C SER A 324 -5.69 -20.04 19.74
N HIS A 325 -5.48 -21.31 20.05
CA HIS A 325 -4.92 -21.78 21.31
C HIS A 325 -3.70 -22.66 21.04
N SER A 326 -2.97 -22.97 22.11
CA SER A 326 -1.86 -23.92 22.01
C SER A 326 -2.38 -25.32 21.72
N TRP A 327 -1.63 -26.06 20.91
CA TRP A 327 -1.88 -27.48 20.65
C TRP A 327 -1.56 -28.30 21.91
N GLU A 328 -2.46 -29.21 22.27
CA GLU A 328 -2.32 -30.09 23.42
C GLU A 328 -2.63 -31.54 23.03
N VAL A 329 -1.80 -32.47 23.51
CA VAL A 329 -2.04 -33.91 23.32
C VAL A 329 -2.96 -34.38 24.44
N LYS A 330 -4.27 -34.39 24.15
CA LYS A 330 -5.32 -34.89 25.04
C LYS A 330 -6.24 -35.87 24.27
N PRO A 331 -7.00 -36.74 24.97
CA PRO A 331 -7.95 -37.67 24.33
C PRO A 331 -8.96 -36.97 23.42
N GLN A 332 -9.30 -35.72 23.73
CA GLN A 332 -9.97 -34.78 22.84
C GLN A 332 -8.91 -33.80 22.35
N PHE A 333 -8.61 -33.83 21.06
CA PHE A 333 -7.58 -32.98 20.47
C PHE A 333 -8.01 -31.50 20.54
N GLN A 334 -7.11 -30.63 21.02
CA GLN A 334 -7.36 -29.18 21.20
C GLN A 334 -6.31 -28.38 20.43
N GLY A 335 -6.76 -27.42 19.61
CA GLY A 335 -5.96 -26.50 18.79
C GLY A 335 -6.84 -25.47 18.08
#